data_AF-A0A257WKC1-F1
#
_entry.id   AF-A0A257WKC1-F1
#
_cell.length_a   1.000
_cell.length_b   1.000
_cell.length_c   1.000
_cell.angle_alpha   90.00
_cell.angle_beta   90.00
_cell.angle_gamma   90.00
#
_symmetry.space_group_name_H-M   'P 1'
#
loop_
_entity.id
_entity.type
_entity.pdbx_description
1 polymer ?
#
loop_
_entity_poly.entity_id
_entity_poly.type
_entity_poly.pdbx_seq_one_letter_code
_entity_poly.pdbx_strand_id
1 'polypeptide(L)'
;MVHDPDNDGNETEHRADIDANNDGDVADASDTDWDGDSVFDSGAYLVDPVGRALATNPASLGLLPRFHGISAIAANAVPTIAQFEALAMLPDIWQPIFQSRVASQNNGTFTISIPSGTDLTNLTTGQVRNTANPNNPRYRMVLLDSTGKNAAIKDLFQITDNAGTANDDLIWQDTTSPTTLPLPSGFTATNVKVEAQERRYTWLLTVRKNSGGTTAVDVVAFFERSFRAQDEFVYGDPANAGTSAAYSVNSAGQATSNGYDGDPGVSGVDDDSDGTTDNNTELGWPGSDDRRTIAVSWTPGSDPQPFIKQGGFLLDTVAGNWYRVVQYTESTTAGTASIVVDRDLVPFSTGISTTPRLVFYRGVLEVYPLGMRMTP
;
A
#
# COMPACT_ATOMS: atom_id res chain seq x y z
N MET A 1 -18.78 24.54 -14.61
CA MET A 1 -18.06 25.30 -15.65
C MET A 1 -16.84 24.46 -16.01
N VAL A 2 -16.99 23.61 -17.03
CA VAL A 2 -15.98 22.64 -17.46
C VAL A 2 -15.02 23.40 -18.37
N HIS A 3 -13.72 23.23 -18.12
CA HIS A 3 -12.66 23.88 -18.87
C HIS A 3 -12.42 23.08 -20.15
N ASP A 4 -12.76 23.67 -21.28
CA ASP A 4 -12.30 23.26 -22.61
C ASP A 4 -10.77 23.51 -22.67
N PRO A 5 -9.92 22.47 -22.84
CA PRO A 5 -8.46 22.60 -22.73
C PRO A 5 -7.81 23.32 -23.92
N ASP A 6 -8.46 23.40 -25.08
CA ASP A 6 -7.94 24.10 -26.26
C ASP A 6 -8.82 25.25 -26.76
N ASN A 7 -10.04 25.39 -26.23
CA ASN A 7 -10.89 26.57 -26.33
C ASN A 7 -11.16 26.98 -27.79
N ASP A 8 -11.38 25.98 -28.65
CA ASP A 8 -11.77 26.19 -30.04
C ASP A 8 -13.30 26.20 -30.24
N GLY A 9 -14.06 25.90 -29.17
CA GLY A 9 -15.53 25.96 -29.16
C GLY A 9 -16.20 24.85 -29.96
N ASN A 10 -15.46 23.80 -30.30
CA ASN A 10 -15.97 22.64 -31.00
C ASN A 10 -16.21 21.53 -29.96
N GLU A 11 -17.47 21.33 -29.55
CA GLU A 11 -17.86 20.25 -28.62
C GLU A 11 -17.82 18.85 -29.29
N THR A 12 -17.25 18.75 -30.49
CA THR A 12 -17.30 17.56 -31.35
C THR A 12 -16.28 16.50 -30.95
N GLU A 13 -15.21 16.89 -30.26
CA GLU A 13 -14.12 15.98 -29.87
C GLU A 13 -14.49 15.03 -28.72
N HIS A 14 -15.60 15.30 -28.04
CA HIS A 14 -16.14 14.42 -26.99
C HIS A 14 -17.26 13.49 -27.48
N ARG A 15 -17.59 13.51 -28.78
CA ARG A 15 -18.62 12.63 -29.38
C ARG A 15 -18.14 11.85 -30.60
N ALA A 16 -16.86 11.49 -30.63
CA ALA A 16 -16.46 10.36 -31.45
C ALA A 16 -16.92 9.10 -30.70
N ASP A 17 -17.95 8.44 -31.23
CA ASP A 17 -18.15 7.01 -30.97
C ASP A 17 -16.89 6.31 -31.45
N ILE A 18 -16.07 5.84 -30.51
CA ILE A 18 -15.01 4.90 -30.83
C ILE A 18 -15.68 3.53 -30.90
N ASP A 19 -16.56 3.35 -31.88
CA ASP A 19 -16.84 2.03 -32.43
C ASP A 19 -16.34 2.03 -33.88
N ALA A 20 -15.63 0.98 -34.25
CA ALA A 20 -14.96 0.91 -35.54
C ALA A 20 -15.91 0.43 -36.66
N ASN A 21 -17.22 0.30 -36.38
CA ASN A 21 -18.20 -0.31 -37.27
C ASN A 21 -19.26 0.65 -37.82
N ASN A 22 -19.48 1.85 -37.24
CA ASN A 22 -20.34 2.87 -37.84
C ASN A 22 -21.70 2.28 -38.30
N ASP A 23 -22.35 1.49 -37.44
CA ASP A 23 -23.62 0.82 -37.75
C ASP A 23 -24.86 1.54 -37.20
N GLY A 24 -24.67 2.59 -36.40
CA GLY A 24 -25.70 3.61 -36.18
C GLY A 24 -27.01 3.06 -35.62
N ASP A 25 -26.94 2.11 -34.69
CA ASP A 25 -28.10 1.63 -33.97
C ASP A 25 -28.24 2.21 -32.56
N VAL A 26 -29.50 2.28 -32.14
CA VAL A 26 -29.95 2.86 -30.88
C VAL A 26 -30.01 1.72 -29.88
N ALA A 27 -29.05 1.71 -28.95
CA ALA A 27 -29.00 0.84 -27.78
C ALA A 27 -28.87 -0.66 -28.09
N ASP A 28 -27.66 -1.11 -28.43
CA ASP A 28 -27.26 -2.49 -28.16
C ASP A 28 -26.68 -2.61 -26.75
N ALA A 29 -27.18 -3.57 -25.98
CA ALA A 29 -26.71 -3.92 -24.64
C ALA A 29 -25.40 -4.74 -24.68
N SER A 30 -24.69 -4.71 -25.82
CA SER A 30 -23.52 -5.53 -26.11
C SER A 30 -22.24 -4.73 -26.36
N ASP A 31 -22.24 -3.43 -26.05
CA ASP A 31 -21.03 -2.59 -26.05
C ASP A 31 -20.05 -3.13 -25.00
N THR A 32 -19.18 -3.99 -25.51
CA THR A 32 -18.04 -4.58 -24.85
C THR A 32 -16.89 -3.71 -25.32
N ASP A 33 -16.18 -3.09 -24.39
CA ASP A 33 -15.00 -2.36 -24.79
C ASP A 33 -13.95 -3.33 -25.36
N TRP A 34 -12.84 -2.79 -25.88
CA TRP A 34 -11.86 -3.53 -26.68
C TRP A 34 -11.33 -4.82 -26.02
N ASP A 35 -11.51 -5.04 -24.71
CA ASP A 35 -11.12 -6.28 -24.03
C ASP A 35 -12.27 -7.24 -23.64
N GLY A 36 -13.52 -6.90 -24.00
CA GLY A 36 -14.67 -7.81 -23.85
C GLY A 36 -15.33 -7.78 -22.48
N ASP A 37 -15.01 -6.81 -21.62
CA ASP A 37 -15.65 -6.63 -20.32
C ASP A 37 -16.73 -5.53 -20.34
N SER A 38 -17.76 -5.72 -19.51
CA SER A 38 -18.80 -4.72 -19.32
C SER A 38 -18.31 -3.69 -18.30
N VAL A 39 -18.06 -2.47 -18.79
CA VAL A 39 -18.22 -1.16 -18.12
C VAL A 39 -17.98 -1.17 -16.61
N PHE A 40 -16.88 -0.53 -16.17
CA PHE A 40 -16.52 -0.19 -14.78
C PHE A 40 -17.71 0.09 -13.83
N ASP A 41 -18.32 -0.98 -13.32
CA ASP A 41 -19.30 -0.94 -12.25
C ASP A 41 -18.54 -0.79 -10.93
N SER A 42 -18.75 0.33 -10.22
CA SER A 42 -18.37 0.56 -8.81
C SER A 42 -17.10 -0.16 -8.33
N GLY A 43 -15.96 0.12 -8.96
CA GLY A 43 -14.67 -0.46 -8.54
C GLY A 43 -14.07 0.30 -7.35
N ALA A 44 -13.85 -0.38 -6.23
CA ALA A 44 -12.82 0.04 -5.29
C ALA A 44 -11.46 -0.27 -5.94
N TYR A 45 -10.54 0.68 -5.91
CA TYR A 45 -9.17 0.44 -6.39
C TYR A 45 -8.18 0.73 -5.26
N LEU A 46 -7.26 -0.20 -5.09
CA LEU A 46 -6.14 -0.07 -4.18
C LEU A 46 -5.07 0.78 -4.86
N VAL A 47 -4.91 2.03 -4.45
CA VAL A 47 -3.70 2.79 -4.79
C VAL A 47 -2.66 2.41 -3.76
N ASP A 48 -2.19 1.17 -3.87
CA ASP A 48 -0.98 0.77 -3.18
C ASP A 48 0.19 1.15 -4.07
N PRO A 49 1.09 2.04 -3.63
CA PRO A 49 2.36 2.16 -4.31
C PRO A 49 2.98 0.76 -4.49
N VAL A 50 2.82 -0.24 -3.63
CA VAL A 50 3.51 -1.55 -3.81
C VAL A 50 2.67 -2.62 -4.53
N GLY A 51 1.43 -2.32 -4.96
CA GLY A 51 0.40 -3.28 -5.36
C GLY A 51 0.83 -4.39 -6.34
N ARG A 52 1.39 -5.47 -5.81
CA ARG A 52 1.71 -6.72 -6.52
C ARG A 52 0.59 -7.75 -6.39
N ALA A 53 -0.60 -7.34 -5.94
CA ALA A 53 -1.79 -8.18 -6.04
C ALA A 53 -2.17 -8.27 -7.53
N LEU A 54 -1.47 -9.15 -8.25
CA LEU A 54 -1.90 -9.83 -9.48
C LEU A 54 -3.06 -9.14 -10.21
N ALA A 55 -2.85 -7.91 -10.69
CA ALA A 55 -3.60 -7.43 -11.84
C ALA A 55 -3.05 -8.24 -13.02
N THR A 56 -3.54 -9.47 -13.18
CA THR A 56 -3.25 -10.32 -14.33
C THR A 56 -3.68 -9.65 -15.65
N ASN A 57 -4.41 -8.53 -15.56
CA ASN A 57 -4.64 -7.60 -16.65
C ASN A 57 -4.00 -6.22 -16.33
N PRO A 58 -2.85 -5.86 -16.95
CA PRO A 58 -2.25 -4.53 -16.80
C PRO A 58 -3.13 -3.39 -17.36
N ALA A 59 -4.23 -3.69 -18.05
CA ALA A 59 -5.17 -2.68 -18.58
C ALA A 59 -6.06 -2.03 -17.49
N SER A 60 -6.19 -2.63 -16.30
CA SER A 60 -7.09 -2.13 -15.24
C SER A 60 -6.42 -1.23 -14.19
N LEU A 61 -5.14 -0.91 -14.34
CA LEU A 61 -4.48 0.10 -13.50
C LEU A 61 -4.98 1.49 -13.93
N GLY A 62 -5.91 2.06 -13.14
CA GLY A 62 -6.47 3.39 -13.36
C GLY A 62 -5.39 4.44 -13.66
N LEU A 63 -5.35 4.87 -14.92
CA LEU A 63 -4.51 5.95 -15.42
C LEU A 63 -4.95 7.27 -14.78
N LEU A 64 -4.24 7.73 -13.74
CA LEU A 64 -4.38 9.09 -13.25
C LEU A 64 -3.10 9.89 -13.52
N PRO A 65 -3.07 10.74 -14.57
CA PRO A 65 -1.90 11.55 -14.93
C PRO A 65 -1.67 12.76 -13.98
N ARG A 66 -2.10 12.70 -12.71
CA ARG A 66 -2.27 13.90 -11.87
C ARG A 66 -1.11 14.26 -10.93
N PHE A 67 -0.01 13.50 -10.90
CA PHE A 67 1.14 13.84 -10.06
C PHE A 67 2.25 14.52 -10.87
N HIS A 68 2.18 15.84 -10.99
CA HIS A 68 3.29 16.63 -11.52
C HIS A 68 4.46 16.60 -10.53
N GLY A 69 5.63 16.10 -10.96
CA GLY A 69 6.89 16.14 -10.20
C GLY A 69 7.43 14.77 -9.76
N ILE A 70 6.63 13.72 -9.82
CA ILE A 70 7.10 12.33 -9.79
C ILE A 70 7.12 11.91 -11.26
N SER A 71 8.28 11.57 -11.83
CA SER A 71 8.32 10.99 -13.18
C SER A 71 7.29 9.88 -13.23
N ALA A 72 6.25 10.06 -14.03
CA ALA A 72 5.19 9.08 -14.22
C ALA A 72 5.89 7.74 -14.45
N ILE A 73 5.58 6.77 -13.59
CA ILE A 73 5.97 5.38 -13.85
C ILE A 73 5.41 5.09 -15.24
N ALA A 74 6.30 4.92 -16.21
CA ALA A 74 5.88 4.79 -17.60
C ALA A 74 4.90 3.62 -17.70
N ALA A 75 3.76 3.84 -18.37
CA ALA A 75 2.64 2.89 -18.43
C ALA A 75 3.01 1.46 -18.88
N ASN A 76 4.21 1.27 -19.44
CA ASN A 76 4.68 0.01 -20.01
C ASN A 76 5.83 -0.64 -19.21
N ALA A 77 6.33 -0.01 -18.15
CA ALA A 77 7.37 -0.58 -17.31
C ALA A 77 6.76 -0.96 -15.97
N VAL A 78 6.80 -2.24 -15.61
CA VAL A 78 6.42 -2.68 -14.26
C VAL A 78 7.36 -1.98 -13.28
N PRO A 79 6.89 -1.01 -12.48
CA PRO A 79 7.71 -0.36 -11.46
C PRO A 79 8.33 -1.39 -10.51
N THR A 80 9.60 -1.18 -10.21
CA THR A 80 10.32 -1.99 -9.21
C THR A 80 9.86 -1.63 -7.80
N ILE A 81 9.97 -2.58 -6.86
CA ILE A 81 9.60 -2.35 -5.44
C ILE A 81 10.31 -1.11 -4.88
N ALA A 82 11.57 -0.88 -5.24
CA ALA A 82 12.31 0.29 -4.81
C ALA A 82 11.75 1.63 -5.33
N GLN A 83 11.18 1.67 -6.54
CA GLN A 83 10.53 2.88 -7.06
C GLN A 83 9.27 3.22 -6.25
N PHE A 84 8.56 2.20 -5.80
CA PHE A 84 7.37 2.35 -5.00
C PHE A 84 7.63 2.71 -3.55
N GLU A 85 8.66 2.11 -2.94
CA GLU A 85 9.19 2.56 -1.65
C GLU A 85 9.57 4.04 -1.70
N ALA A 86 10.13 4.53 -2.82
CA ALA A 86 10.43 5.95 -3.00
C ALA A 86 9.22 6.86 -2.85
N LEU A 87 8.05 6.38 -3.30
CA LEU A 87 6.82 7.14 -3.39
C LEU A 87 6.02 7.08 -2.08
N ALA A 88 5.98 5.89 -1.47
CA ALA A 88 5.20 5.61 -0.25
C ALA A 88 5.87 6.10 1.03
N MET A 89 7.19 6.27 1.00
CA MET A 89 7.97 6.62 2.17
C MET A 89 8.25 8.11 2.22
N LEU A 90 7.90 8.75 3.34
CA LEU A 90 8.43 10.07 3.65
C LEU A 90 9.90 9.90 4.13
N PRO A 91 10.87 10.61 3.53
CA PRO A 91 12.29 10.48 3.86
C PRO A 91 12.66 11.19 5.17
N ASP A 92 11.82 11.09 6.20
CA ASP A 92 11.89 12.05 7.30
C ASP A 92 12.78 11.59 8.46
N ILE A 93 13.13 10.29 8.52
CA ILE A 93 13.96 9.76 9.60
C ILE A 93 15.17 9.01 9.03
N TRP A 94 16.34 9.49 9.41
CA TRP A 94 17.63 8.94 9.01
C TRP A 94 18.45 8.67 10.26
N GLN A 95 18.87 7.42 10.43
CA GLN A 95 19.70 6.99 11.54
C GLN A 95 21.18 7.05 11.13
N PRO A 96 22.05 7.74 11.87
CA PRO A 96 23.48 7.72 11.60
C PRO A 96 24.03 6.31 11.83
N ILE A 97 24.72 5.77 10.81
CA ILE A 97 25.45 4.50 10.92
C ILE A 97 26.86 4.79 11.41
N PHE A 98 27.57 5.68 10.72
CA PHE A 98 28.90 6.12 11.14
C PHE A 98 29.23 7.51 10.57
N GLN A 99 30.29 8.10 11.12
CA GLN A 99 30.89 9.34 10.62
C GLN A 99 32.40 9.15 10.49
N SER A 100 32.98 9.67 9.41
CA SER A 100 34.42 9.58 9.15
C SER A 100 34.95 10.84 8.47
N ARG A 101 36.27 11.00 8.48
CA ARG A 101 36.96 12.02 7.70
C ARG A 101 37.14 11.53 6.26
N VAL A 102 37.00 12.46 5.32
CA VAL A 102 37.30 12.22 3.91
C VAL A 102 38.82 12.22 3.75
N ALA A 103 39.39 11.07 3.35
CA ALA A 103 40.82 10.92 3.07
C ALA A 103 41.17 11.43 1.68
N SER A 104 40.31 11.16 0.69
CA SER A 104 40.43 11.71 -0.66
C SER A 104 39.05 11.90 -1.31
N GLN A 105 38.95 12.87 -2.21
CA GLN A 105 37.74 13.17 -2.98
C GLN A 105 38.09 13.13 -4.48
N ASN A 106 37.44 12.24 -5.21
CA ASN A 106 37.46 12.18 -6.66
C ASN A 106 36.06 12.47 -7.21
N ASN A 107 35.94 12.73 -8.51
CA ASN A 107 34.63 12.94 -9.12
C ASN A 107 33.79 11.65 -8.98
N GLY A 108 32.69 11.71 -8.22
CA GLY A 108 31.80 10.57 -7.98
C GLY A 108 32.16 9.63 -6.82
N THR A 109 33.36 9.74 -6.24
CA THR A 109 33.87 8.80 -5.21
C THR A 109 34.57 9.53 -4.07
N PHE A 110 34.32 9.09 -2.84
CA PHE A 110 35.05 9.50 -1.64
C PHE A 110 35.75 8.32 -1.02
N THR A 111 37.05 8.46 -0.72
CA THR A 111 37.79 7.48 0.06
C THR A 111 37.77 7.89 1.52
N ILE A 112 37.41 6.98 2.41
CA ILE A 112 37.26 7.20 3.85
C ILE A 112 37.86 6.04 4.62
N SER A 113 38.02 6.17 5.94
CA SER A 113 38.26 5.02 6.82
C SER A 113 36.99 4.66 7.57
N ILE A 114 36.42 3.47 7.36
CA ILE A 114 35.26 3.03 8.13
C ILE A 114 35.74 2.55 9.51
N PRO A 115 35.12 2.99 10.62
CA PRO A 115 35.49 2.51 11.94
C PRO A 115 35.38 0.98 12.05
N SER A 116 36.37 0.33 12.66
CA SER A 116 36.34 -1.12 12.89
C SER A 116 35.11 -1.51 13.71
N GLY A 117 34.40 -2.56 13.27
CA GLY A 117 33.18 -3.03 13.93
C GLY A 117 31.90 -2.28 13.52
N THR A 118 31.97 -1.36 12.54
CA THR A 118 30.77 -0.82 11.90
C THR A 118 30.00 -1.95 11.23
N ASP A 119 28.71 -2.10 11.57
CA ASP A 119 27.86 -3.09 10.94
C ASP A 119 27.46 -2.61 9.53
N LEU A 120 28.09 -3.23 8.53
CA LEU A 120 27.81 -3.02 7.10
C LEU A 120 27.11 -4.24 6.48
N THR A 121 26.54 -5.15 7.29
CA THR A 121 25.94 -6.40 6.78
C THR A 121 24.84 -6.16 5.75
N ASN A 122 24.15 -5.02 5.82
CA ASN A 122 23.12 -4.58 4.87
C ASN A 122 23.63 -3.60 3.79
N LEU A 123 24.95 -3.37 3.73
CA LEU A 123 25.68 -2.48 2.83
C LEU A 123 26.74 -3.29 2.04
N THR A 124 26.33 -4.39 1.41
CA THR A 124 27.27 -5.19 0.62
C THR A 124 27.64 -4.52 -0.70
N THR A 125 28.82 -4.89 -1.20
CA THR A 125 29.47 -4.37 -2.41
C THR A 125 28.53 -4.48 -3.63
N GLY A 126 28.18 -3.33 -4.22
CA GLY A 126 27.43 -3.24 -5.48
C GLY A 126 25.91 -3.17 -5.36
N GLN A 127 25.32 -3.05 -4.16
CA GLN A 127 23.88 -3.24 -3.98
C GLN A 127 23.16 -2.26 -3.03
N VAL A 128 23.67 -1.04 -2.82
CA VAL A 128 22.96 -0.04 -1.98
C VAL A 128 21.67 0.46 -2.65
N ARG A 129 21.59 0.39 -3.98
CA ARG A 129 20.36 0.50 -4.77
C ARG A 129 19.86 -0.85 -5.30
N ASN A 130 20.16 -1.98 -4.66
CA ASN A 130 19.58 -3.23 -5.15
C ASN A 130 18.10 -3.28 -4.83
N THR A 131 17.33 -2.95 -5.86
CA THR A 131 15.87 -2.96 -5.90
C THR A 131 15.25 -4.33 -5.63
N ALA A 132 16.05 -5.38 -5.53
CA ALA A 132 15.60 -6.75 -5.34
C ALA A 132 15.30 -7.13 -3.89
N ASN A 133 15.95 -6.51 -2.87
CA ASN A 133 15.65 -6.80 -1.47
C ASN A 133 14.86 -5.64 -0.84
N PRO A 134 13.53 -5.75 -0.74
CA PRO A 134 12.70 -4.71 -0.13
C PRO A 134 12.93 -4.51 1.36
N ASN A 135 13.82 -5.27 2.00
CA ASN A 135 14.18 -5.05 3.41
C ASN A 135 15.44 -4.18 3.59
N ASN A 136 16.19 -3.87 2.52
CA ASN A 136 17.39 -3.05 2.65
C ASN A 136 16.98 -1.57 2.78
N PRO A 137 17.33 -0.86 3.87
CA PRO A 137 17.04 0.56 3.97
C PRO A 137 17.80 1.33 2.89
N ARG A 138 17.27 2.48 2.50
CA ARG A 138 18.03 3.40 1.65
C ARG A 138 19.16 4.01 2.46
N TYR A 139 20.28 4.28 1.82
CA TYR A 139 21.39 4.95 2.48
C TYR A 139 21.70 6.25 1.78
N ARG A 140 22.13 7.23 2.57
CA ARG A 140 22.63 8.51 2.07
C ARG A 140 23.92 8.87 2.76
N MET A 141 24.68 9.72 2.10
CA MET A 141 25.81 10.41 2.68
C MET A 141 25.48 11.88 2.88
N VAL A 142 25.83 12.39 4.06
CA VAL A 142 25.84 13.80 4.40
C VAL A 142 27.29 14.24 4.42
N LEU A 143 27.68 14.95 3.38
CA LEU A 143 29.02 15.51 3.21
C LEU A 143 29.07 16.85 3.92
N LEU A 144 30.09 17.07 4.74
CA LEU A 144 30.28 18.29 5.52
C LEU A 144 31.60 18.94 5.13
N ASP A 145 31.60 20.25 4.94
CA ASP A 145 32.83 21.02 4.69
C ASP A 145 33.69 21.14 5.97
N SER A 146 34.86 21.79 5.86
CA SER A 146 35.77 21.99 6.99
C SER A 146 35.18 22.86 8.12
N THR A 147 34.14 23.63 7.82
CA THR A 147 33.49 24.54 8.78
C THR A 147 32.32 23.87 9.49
N GLY A 148 31.80 22.76 8.95
CA GLY A 148 30.56 22.12 9.37
C GLY A 148 29.30 22.94 9.09
N LYS A 149 29.42 24.10 8.42
CA LYS A 149 28.28 25.00 8.13
C LYS A 149 27.63 24.71 6.79
N ASN A 150 28.39 24.15 5.83
CA ASN A 150 27.85 23.73 4.55
C ASN A 150 27.79 22.22 4.48
N ALA A 151 26.68 21.71 3.92
CA ALA A 151 26.47 20.29 3.73
C ALA A 151 25.94 20.00 2.33
N ALA A 152 26.29 18.84 1.80
CA ALA A 152 25.69 18.26 0.60
C ALA A 152 25.18 16.86 0.91
N ILE A 153 23.95 16.57 0.50
CA ILE A 153 23.32 15.25 0.69
C ILE A 153 23.32 14.54 -0.64
N LYS A 154 23.78 13.28 -0.65
CA LYS A 154 23.76 12.41 -1.83
C LYS A 154 23.26 11.03 -1.45
N ASP A 155 22.52 10.39 -2.34
CA ASP A 155 22.22 8.96 -2.21
C ASP A 155 23.52 8.17 -2.27
N LEU A 156 23.68 7.19 -1.38
CA LEU A 156 24.80 6.27 -1.43
C LEU A 156 24.49 5.19 -2.46
N PHE A 157 25.38 5.02 -3.45
CA PHE A 157 25.19 4.06 -4.53
C PHE A 157 25.89 2.73 -4.25
N GLN A 158 27.12 2.79 -3.71
CA GLN A 158 27.91 1.63 -3.38
C GLN A 158 28.91 1.95 -2.26
N ILE A 159 29.18 0.95 -1.42
CA ILE A 159 30.38 0.90 -0.58
C ILE A 159 31.28 -0.19 -1.15
N THR A 160 32.55 0.11 -1.36
CA THR A 160 33.56 -0.89 -1.69
C THR A 160 34.41 -1.12 -0.46
N ASP A 161 34.21 -2.29 0.18
CA ASP A 161 35.12 -2.80 1.21
C ASP A 161 36.43 -3.20 0.54
N ASN A 162 37.47 -2.41 0.78
CA ASN A 162 38.81 -2.70 0.27
C ASN A 162 39.55 -3.55 1.30
N ALA A 163 39.09 -4.80 1.44
CA ALA A 163 39.60 -5.75 2.41
C ALA A 163 41.15 -5.77 2.43
N GLY A 164 41.72 -5.53 3.61
CA GLY A 164 43.17 -5.48 3.82
C GLY A 164 43.79 -4.08 3.66
N THR A 165 43.00 -3.05 3.39
CA THR A 165 43.43 -1.65 3.46
C THR A 165 42.73 -0.93 4.61
N ALA A 166 43.28 0.21 5.06
CA ALA A 166 42.65 1.03 6.10
C ALA A 166 41.54 1.95 5.55
N ASN A 167 41.20 1.83 4.25
CA ASN A 167 40.37 2.79 3.54
C ASN A 167 39.33 2.11 2.65
N ASP A 168 38.08 2.51 2.80
CA ASP A 168 36.96 2.06 1.97
C ASP A 168 36.50 3.20 1.07
N ASP A 169 35.91 2.84 -0.08
CA ASP A 169 35.38 3.82 -1.01
C ASP A 169 33.85 3.91 -0.89
N LEU A 170 33.36 5.13 -0.69
CA LEU A 170 31.96 5.51 -0.83
C LEU A 170 31.72 6.07 -2.22
N ILE A 171 30.87 5.40 -2.98
CA ILE A 171 30.49 5.79 -4.34
C ILE A 171 29.05 6.31 -4.29
N TRP A 172 28.83 7.54 -4.76
CA TRP A 172 27.49 8.16 -4.82
C TRP A 172 27.01 8.43 -6.24
N GLN A 173 27.94 8.44 -7.19
CA GLN A 173 27.63 8.56 -8.60
C GLN A 173 27.60 7.17 -9.22
N ASP A 174 26.55 6.89 -9.98
CA ASP A 174 26.58 5.79 -10.93
C ASP A 174 27.63 6.12 -12.00
N THR A 175 28.76 5.41 -11.96
CA THR A 175 29.86 5.62 -12.91
C THR A 175 29.49 5.20 -14.33
N THR A 176 28.39 4.48 -14.53
CA THR A 176 27.89 4.04 -15.83
C THR A 176 26.86 4.98 -16.45
N SER A 177 26.23 5.85 -15.64
CA SER A 177 25.27 6.86 -16.08
C SER A 177 25.40 8.13 -15.24
N PRO A 178 26.18 9.14 -15.67
CA PRO A 178 26.54 10.31 -14.88
C PRO A 178 25.39 11.33 -14.81
N THR A 179 24.22 10.91 -14.39
CA THR A 179 23.03 11.75 -14.17
C THR A 179 23.01 12.41 -12.79
N THR A 180 23.97 12.08 -11.92
CA THR A 180 24.01 12.63 -10.58
C THR A 180 24.50 14.07 -10.58
N LEU A 181 23.72 14.96 -9.95
CA LEU A 181 24.05 16.37 -9.75
C LEU A 181 25.46 16.50 -9.17
N PRO A 182 26.38 17.27 -9.77
CA PRO A 182 27.72 17.49 -9.21
C PRO A 182 27.63 18.09 -7.79
N LEU A 183 28.72 18.06 -7.05
CA LEU A 183 28.81 18.86 -5.82
C LEU A 183 28.72 20.35 -6.16
N PRO A 184 28.20 21.19 -5.26
CA PRO A 184 28.22 22.63 -5.46
C PRO A 184 29.64 23.12 -5.76
N SER A 185 29.76 24.09 -6.66
CA SER A 185 31.07 24.65 -7.01
C SER A 185 31.78 25.19 -5.77
N GLY A 186 33.06 24.84 -5.60
CA GLY A 186 33.87 25.25 -4.44
C GLY A 186 33.60 24.46 -3.15
N PHE A 187 32.69 23.47 -3.16
CA PHE A 187 32.48 22.59 -2.02
C PHE A 187 33.55 21.49 -1.94
N THR A 188 34.25 21.43 -0.80
CA THR A 188 35.21 20.35 -0.49
C THR A 188 34.76 19.65 0.78
N ALA A 189 34.41 18.37 0.66
CA ALA A 189 33.99 17.58 1.81
C ALA A 189 35.22 17.23 2.67
N THR A 190 35.13 17.45 3.97
CA THR A 190 36.17 17.03 4.92
C THR A 190 35.70 15.92 5.85
N ASN A 191 34.38 15.85 6.09
CA ASN A 191 33.76 14.79 6.84
C ASN A 191 32.58 14.25 6.04
N VAL A 192 32.32 12.96 6.23
CA VAL A 192 31.11 12.31 5.73
C VAL A 192 30.42 11.62 6.89
N LYS A 193 29.09 11.74 6.92
CA LYS A 193 28.22 10.96 7.78
C LYS A 193 27.37 10.07 6.88
N VAL A 194 27.41 8.77 7.11
CA VAL A 194 26.54 7.82 6.40
C VAL A 194 25.33 7.54 7.28
N GLU A 195 24.15 7.65 6.69
CA GLU A 195 22.88 7.44 7.37
C GLU A 195 22.05 6.41 6.61
N ALA A 196 21.34 5.57 7.35
CA ALA A 196 20.32 4.68 6.81
C ALA A 196 18.94 5.31 7.03
N GLN A 197 18.08 5.22 6.03
CA GLN A 197 16.69 5.61 6.15
C GLN A 197 16.01 4.66 7.11
N GLU A 198 15.46 5.21 8.19
CA GLU A 198 14.63 4.43 9.08
C GLU A 198 13.25 4.33 8.47
N ARG A 199 12.80 3.10 8.18
CA ARG A 199 11.49 2.83 7.56
C ARG A 199 10.36 2.91 8.58
N ARG A 200 10.39 3.94 9.42
CA ARG A 200 9.55 4.00 10.60
C ARG A 200 8.09 4.20 10.23
N TYR A 201 7.80 5.01 9.21
CA TYR A 201 6.44 5.29 8.79
C TYR A 201 6.27 5.14 7.28
N THR A 202 5.18 4.48 6.87
CA THR A 202 4.72 4.43 5.47
C THR A 202 3.23 4.67 5.43
N TRP A 203 2.67 4.90 4.24
CA TRP A 203 1.23 5.05 4.09
C TRP A 203 0.68 4.33 2.86
N LEU A 204 -0.63 4.15 2.86
CA LEU A 204 -1.42 3.58 1.77
C LEU A 204 -2.72 4.38 1.63
N LEU A 205 -3.24 4.49 0.40
CA LEU A 205 -4.57 5.03 0.14
C LEU A 205 -5.50 3.91 -0.35
N THR A 206 -6.68 3.80 0.25
CA THR A 206 -7.79 3.03 -0.31
C THR A 206 -8.84 3.98 -0.86
N VAL A 207 -9.19 3.83 -2.14
CA VAL A 207 -10.17 4.68 -2.82
C VAL A 207 -11.38 3.83 -3.20
N ARG A 208 -12.55 4.22 -2.70
CA ARG A 208 -13.83 3.57 -2.96
C ARG A 208 -14.71 4.50 -3.75
N LYS A 209 -15.27 4.01 -4.86
CA LYS A 209 -16.26 4.74 -5.66
C LYS A 209 -17.60 4.04 -5.56
N ASN A 210 -18.59 4.74 -5.01
CA ASN A 210 -19.96 4.22 -4.95
C ASN A 210 -20.65 4.41 -6.31
N SER A 211 -21.71 3.63 -6.57
CA SER A 211 -22.53 3.73 -7.78
C SER A 211 -23.12 5.13 -8.00
N GLY A 212 -23.35 5.89 -6.93
CA GLY A 212 -23.78 7.29 -6.97
C GLY A 212 -22.68 8.30 -7.34
N GLY A 213 -21.51 7.86 -7.80
CA GLY A 213 -20.39 8.73 -8.21
C GLY A 213 -19.59 9.35 -7.04
N THR A 214 -20.02 9.14 -5.80
CA THR A 214 -19.30 9.59 -4.61
C THR A 214 -18.02 8.79 -4.44
N THR A 215 -16.92 9.47 -4.15
CA THR A 215 -15.62 8.85 -3.86
C THR A 215 -15.28 9.05 -2.39
N ALA A 216 -14.95 7.95 -1.70
CA ALA A 216 -14.42 7.93 -0.34
C ALA A 216 -12.96 7.47 -0.36
N VAL A 217 -12.12 8.12 0.44
CA VAL A 217 -10.69 7.81 0.51
C VAL A 217 -10.30 7.59 1.96
N ASP A 218 -9.58 6.51 2.26
CA ASP A 218 -8.90 6.33 3.55
C ASP A 218 -7.39 6.41 3.36
N VAL A 219 -6.70 7.12 4.27
CA VAL A 219 -5.24 7.09 4.42
C VAL A 219 -4.90 6.17 5.56
N VAL A 220 -4.07 5.17 5.32
CA VAL A 220 -3.60 4.26 6.36
C VAL A 220 -2.15 4.57 6.64
N ALA A 221 -1.84 4.86 7.90
CA ALA A 221 -0.47 5.04 8.36
C ALA A 221 0.03 3.73 8.99
N PHE A 222 1.24 3.32 8.61
CA PHE A 222 1.89 2.13 9.13
C PHE A 222 3.16 2.53 9.88
N PHE A 223 3.49 1.76 10.89
CA PHE A 223 4.78 1.71 11.55
C PHE A 223 5.53 0.48 11.10
N GLU A 224 6.73 0.68 10.52
CA GLU A 224 7.59 -0.42 10.06
C GLU A 224 6.85 -1.42 9.14
N ARG A 225 6.07 -0.93 8.16
CA ARG A 225 5.38 -1.78 7.17
C ARG A 225 6.40 -2.68 6.48
N SER A 226 6.12 -3.98 6.50
CA SER A 226 6.82 -4.96 5.68
C SER A 226 6.21 -5.00 4.29
N PHE A 227 7.05 -5.01 3.25
CA PHE A 227 6.64 -5.16 1.85
C PHE A 227 6.86 -6.59 1.34
N ARG A 228 6.90 -7.56 2.26
CA ARG A 228 6.97 -8.98 1.91
C ARG A 228 5.60 -9.42 1.42
N ALA A 229 5.57 -10.21 0.35
CA ALA A 229 4.32 -10.71 -0.23
C ALA A 229 3.47 -11.49 0.80
N GLN A 230 4.10 -12.12 1.79
CA GLN A 230 3.45 -12.84 2.88
C GLN A 230 2.65 -11.93 3.81
N ASP A 231 3.08 -10.69 4.01
CA ASP A 231 2.40 -9.73 4.89
C ASP A 231 1.23 -9.00 4.20
N GLU A 232 1.11 -9.16 2.88
CA GLU A 232 0.04 -8.61 2.04
C GLU A 232 -0.80 -9.72 1.40
N PHE A 233 -0.80 -10.90 2.01
CA PHE A 233 -1.52 -12.05 1.50
C PHE A 233 -3.04 -11.84 1.61
N VAL A 234 -3.74 -12.16 0.51
CA VAL A 234 -5.19 -12.03 0.40
C VAL A 234 -5.85 -13.37 0.77
N TYR A 235 -6.46 -13.42 1.94
CA TYR A 235 -7.22 -14.57 2.46
C TYR A 235 -8.63 -14.59 1.86
N GLY A 236 -9.12 -15.78 1.47
CA GLY A 236 -10.45 -15.95 0.86
C GLY A 236 -10.48 -15.79 -0.67
N ASP A 237 -9.34 -15.51 -1.30
CA ASP A 237 -9.25 -15.47 -2.76
C ASP A 237 -9.20 -16.89 -3.36
N PRO A 238 -10.17 -17.29 -4.21
CA PRO A 238 -10.15 -18.60 -4.86
C PRO A 238 -8.94 -18.82 -5.78
N ALA A 239 -8.33 -17.75 -6.32
CA ALA A 239 -7.10 -17.86 -7.13
C ALA A 239 -5.89 -18.30 -6.30
N ASN A 240 -5.90 -18.01 -4.99
CA ASN A 240 -4.87 -18.45 -4.05
C ASN A 240 -5.10 -19.89 -3.55
N ALA A 241 -6.23 -20.53 -3.91
CA ALA A 241 -6.61 -21.86 -3.45
C ALA A 241 -5.96 -23.01 -4.25
N GLY A 242 -4.84 -22.74 -4.95
CA GLY A 242 -4.11 -23.70 -5.79
C GLY A 242 -3.83 -25.04 -5.09
N THR A 243 -4.76 -25.98 -5.27
CA THR A 243 -4.77 -27.39 -4.81
C THR A 243 -5.07 -27.68 -3.33
N SER A 244 -5.42 -26.71 -2.49
CA SER A 244 -5.93 -27.00 -1.14
C SER A 244 -6.85 -25.87 -0.68
N ALA A 245 -7.97 -26.22 -0.04
CA ALA A 245 -8.92 -25.32 0.64
C ALA A 245 -8.30 -24.59 1.85
N ALA A 246 -7.05 -24.16 1.71
CA ALA A 246 -6.12 -23.82 2.77
C ALA A 246 -6.40 -22.46 3.38
N TYR A 247 -7.18 -21.58 2.73
CA TYR A 247 -7.51 -20.27 3.24
C TYR A 247 -8.95 -19.93 2.86
N SER A 248 -9.84 -19.85 3.85
CA SER A 248 -11.23 -19.41 3.64
C SER A 248 -11.60 -18.30 4.60
N VAL A 249 -12.45 -17.41 4.12
CA VAL A 249 -13.10 -16.41 4.97
C VAL A 249 -14.59 -16.66 4.86
N ASN A 250 -15.16 -17.14 5.96
CA ASN A 250 -16.60 -17.26 6.13
C ASN A 250 -17.06 -15.99 6.84
N SER A 251 -17.45 -14.98 6.07
CA SER A 251 -18.30 -13.92 6.60
C SER A 251 -19.72 -14.47 6.65
N ALA A 252 -20.08 -15.11 7.76
CA ALA A 252 -21.46 -15.02 8.18
C ALA A 252 -21.64 -13.53 8.54
N GLY A 253 -22.00 -12.68 7.58
CA GLY A 253 -22.25 -11.26 7.81
C GLY A 253 -23.41 -10.99 8.77
N GLN A 254 -23.89 -12.00 9.48
CA GLN A 254 -24.85 -11.84 10.55
C GLN A 254 -24.10 -11.44 11.82
N ALA A 255 -24.62 -10.45 12.54
CA ALA A 255 -24.16 -10.26 13.89
C ALA A 255 -24.41 -11.55 14.68
N THR A 256 -23.39 -12.00 15.39
CA THR A 256 -23.44 -13.28 16.12
C THR A 256 -23.66 -13.08 17.61
N SER A 257 -23.67 -11.83 18.05
CA SER A 257 -23.79 -11.47 19.45
C SER A 257 -24.15 -10.01 19.61
N ASN A 258 -24.89 -9.75 20.69
CA ASN A 258 -25.29 -8.45 21.19
C ASN A 258 -24.09 -7.50 21.32
N GLY A 259 -24.36 -6.21 21.22
CA GLY A 259 -23.37 -5.16 21.33
C GLY A 259 -22.86 -4.91 22.74
N TYR A 260 -22.57 -3.64 23.05
CA TYR A 260 -22.14 -3.20 24.37
C TYR A 260 -23.31 -2.97 25.34
N ASP A 261 -24.50 -2.66 24.82
CA ASP A 261 -25.73 -2.56 25.62
C ASP A 261 -26.22 -3.92 26.13
N GLY A 262 -25.84 -5.00 25.43
CA GLY A 262 -26.18 -6.37 25.78
C GLY A 262 -27.54 -6.81 25.25
N ASP A 263 -28.17 -6.03 24.38
CA ASP A 263 -29.42 -6.35 23.70
C ASP A 263 -29.13 -6.59 22.19
N PRO A 264 -29.91 -7.43 21.49
CA PRO A 264 -29.87 -7.50 20.02
C PRO A 264 -30.45 -6.23 19.39
N GLY A 265 -29.90 -5.79 18.26
CA GLY A 265 -30.43 -4.62 17.55
C GLY A 265 -30.15 -3.31 18.31
N VAL A 266 -31.07 -2.36 18.19
CA VAL A 266 -31.05 -1.12 18.97
C VAL A 266 -31.86 -1.35 20.25
N SER A 267 -31.22 -1.30 21.42
CA SER A 267 -31.89 -1.56 22.71
C SER A 267 -33.25 -0.84 22.86
N GLY A 268 -34.30 -1.63 23.07
CA GLY A 268 -35.68 -1.22 23.26
C GLY A 268 -36.45 -0.87 21.97
N VAL A 269 -35.89 -1.17 20.79
CA VAL A 269 -36.51 -0.94 19.48
C VAL A 269 -36.89 -2.28 18.85
N ASP A 270 -38.06 -2.32 18.22
CA ASP A 270 -38.52 -3.44 17.38
C ASP A 270 -38.03 -3.18 15.95
N ASP A 271 -36.78 -3.54 15.67
CA ASP A 271 -36.06 -3.14 14.46
C ASP A 271 -36.56 -3.87 13.20
N ASP A 272 -37.03 -5.12 13.36
CA ASP A 272 -37.61 -5.91 12.27
C ASP A 272 -39.14 -5.79 12.15
N SER A 273 -39.77 -5.05 13.07
CA SER A 273 -41.21 -4.82 13.16
C SER A 273 -42.03 -6.11 13.29
N ASP A 274 -41.47 -7.13 13.95
CA ASP A 274 -42.15 -8.39 14.22
C ASP A 274 -43.06 -8.36 15.46
N GLY A 275 -43.01 -7.26 16.22
CA GLY A 275 -43.78 -7.03 17.43
C GLY A 275 -43.06 -7.41 18.72
N THR A 276 -41.79 -7.81 18.65
CA THR A 276 -40.95 -8.15 19.80
C THR A 276 -39.64 -7.38 19.77
N THR A 277 -39.41 -6.57 20.81
CA THR A 277 -38.16 -5.82 20.97
C THR A 277 -37.04 -6.72 21.52
N ASP A 278 -35.81 -6.42 21.12
CA ASP A 278 -34.54 -7.00 21.60
C ASP A 278 -34.45 -8.53 21.42
N ASN A 279 -34.90 -9.03 20.27
CA ASN A 279 -34.91 -10.46 19.96
C ASN A 279 -33.72 -10.86 19.05
N ASN A 280 -33.38 -12.15 18.97
CA ASN A 280 -32.22 -12.56 18.16
C ASN A 280 -32.38 -12.35 16.64
N THR A 281 -33.59 -12.10 16.12
CA THR A 281 -33.76 -11.76 14.70
C THR A 281 -33.35 -10.31 14.42
N GLU A 282 -33.13 -9.52 15.48
CA GLU A 282 -32.66 -8.14 15.39
C GLU A 282 -31.14 -7.98 15.36
N LEU A 283 -30.38 -9.08 15.44
CA LEU A 283 -28.92 -9.00 15.40
C LEU A 283 -28.39 -8.38 14.10
N GLY A 284 -27.71 -7.24 14.23
CA GLY A 284 -26.99 -6.54 13.17
C GLY A 284 -27.87 -5.56 12.40
N TRP A 285 -28.95 -5.05 13.01
CA TRP A 285 -29.71 -3.96 12.42
C TRP A 285 -28.88 -2.68 12.27
N PRO A 286 -29.03 -1.93 11.17
CA PRO A 286 -28.32 -0.66 11.00
C PRO A 286 -28.58 0.30 12.15
N GLY A 287 -27.53 0.70 12.86
CA GLY A 287 -27.62 1.59 14.02
C GLY A 287 -27.51 0.88 15.38
N SER A 288 -27.58 -0.46 15.40
CA SER A 288 -27.19 -1.28 16.55
C SER A 288 -25.69 -1.16 16.83
N ASP A 289 -25.29 -1.52 18.06
CA ASP A 289 -23.89 -1.72 18.43
C ASP A 289 -23.49 -3.21 18.40
N ASP A 290 -24.32 -4.04 17.74
CA ASP A 290 -24.14 -5.47 17.58
C ASP A 290 -22.81 -5.84 16.94
N ARG A 291 -22.27 -6.98 17.38
CA ARG A 291 -20.95 -7.43 16.97
C ARG A 291 -21.04 -8.39 15.80
N ARG A 292 -20.45 -8.02 14.67
CA ARG A 292 -20.23 -8.92 13.53
C ARG A 292 -18.92 -9.67 13.67
N THR A 293 -18.98 -10.96 13.34
CA THR A 293 -17.86 -11.88 13.44
C THR A 293 -17.42 -12.35 12.06
N ILE A 294 -16.15 -12.17 11.77
CA ILE A 294 -15.47 -12.76 10.61
C ILE A 294 -14.83 -14.08 11.07
N ALA A 295 -15.16 -15.18 10.40
CA ALA A 295 -14.42 -16.44 10.57
C ALA A 295 -13.37 -16.58 9.46
N VAL A 296 -12.12 -16.79 9.84
CA VAL A 296 -11.01 -17.05 8.91
C VAL A 296 -10.41 -18.41 9.21
N SER A 297 -10.01 -19.14 8.18
CA SER A 297 -9.21 -20.36 8.29
C SER A 297 -7.93 -20.26 7.46
N TRP A 298 -6.88 -20.95 7.91
CA TRP A 298 -5.59 -21.11 7.25
C TRP A 298 -5.05 -22.54 7.50
N THR A 299 -4.01 -22.96 6.77
CA THR A 299 -3.34 -24.22 7.09
C THR A 299 -2.43 -24.06 8.31
N PRO A 300 -2.59 -24.86 9.38
CA PRO A 300 -1.70 -24.80 10.54
C PRO A 300 -0.23 -24.97 10.15
N GLY A 301 0.63 -24.07 10.62
CA GLY A 301 2.08 -24.14 10.38
C GLY A 301 2.53 -23.77 8.96
N SER A 302 1.63 -23.32 8.07
CA SER A 302 2.01 -22.75 6.77
C SER A 302 2.22 -21.25 6.84
N ASP A 303 3.12 -20.75 6.00
CA ASP A 303 3.29 -19.32 5.71
C ASP A 303 2.45 -18.96 4.47
N PRO A 304 1.56 -17.95 4.51
CA PRO A 304 1.37 -16.98 5.60
C PRO A 304 0.26 -17.32 6.61
N GLN A 305 0.63 -17.26 7.89
CA GLN A 305 -0.33 -17.20 9.00
C GLN A 305 -0.85 -15.76 9.15
N PRO A 306 -2.17 -15.55 9.27
CA PRO A 306 -2.72 -14.20 9.39
C PRO A 306 -2.24 -13.52 10.68
N PHE A 307 -1.84 -12.25 10.57
CA PHE A 307 -1.43 -11.46 11.73
C PHE A 307 -2.66 -10.83 12.40
N ILE A 308 -3.25 -11.55 13.36
CA ILE A 308 -4.44 -11.10 14.08
C ILE A 308 -4.02 -10.62 15.48
N LYS A 309 -4.43 -9.39 15.84
CA LYS A 309 -4.26 -8.86 17.20
C LYS A 309 -5.43 -7.93 17.53
N GLN A 310 -5.80 -7.87 18.80
CA GLN A 310 -6.74 -6.85 19.29
C GLN A 310 -6.16 -5.44 19.04
N GLY A 311 -6.99 -4.53 18.53
CA GLY A 311 -6.59 -3.21 18.08
C GLY A 311 -5.81 -3.20 16.75
N GLY A 312 -5.57 -4.37 16.14
CA GLY A 312 -5.04 -4.46 14.77
C GLY A 312 -6.09 -4.05 13.73
N PHE A 313 -5.69 -4.05 12.46
CA PHE A 313 -6.58 -3.71 11.36
C PHE A 313 -6.54 -4.79 10.28
N LEU A 314 -7.66 -4.98 9.61
CA LEU A 314 -7.78 -5.79 8.41
C LEU A 314 -8.44 -4.97 7.30
N LEU A 315 -8.04 -5.24 6.07
CA LEU A 315 -8.60 -4.65 4.86
C LEU A 315 -9.45 -5.69 4.14
N ASP A 316 -10.70 -5.39 3.88
CA ASP A 316 -11.49 -6.07 2.85
C ASP A 316 -11.14 -5.49 1.49
N THR A 317 -10.46 -6.28 0.66
CA THR A 317 -9.97 -5.84 -0.65
C THR A 317 -11.07 -5.79 -1.71
N VAL A 318 -12.22 -6.42 -1.48
CA VAL A 318 -13.39 -6.30 -2.37
C VAL A 318 -14.12 -4.99 -2.10
N ALA A 319 -14.43 -4.70 -0.84
CA ALA A 319 -15.13 -3.48 -0.45
C ALA A 319 -14.20 -2.24 -0.37
N GLY A 320 -12.88 -2.44 -0.28
CA GLY A 320 -11.90 -1.39 0.00
C GLY A 320 -12.04 -0.81 1.42
N ASN A 321 -12.60 -1.58 2.36
CA ASN A 321 -12.91 -1.13 3.72
C ASN A 321 -11.92 -1.62 4.75
N TRP A 322 -11.55 -0.72 5.66
CA TRP A 322 -10.75 -1.04 6.82
C TRP A 322 -11.62 -1.29 8.04
N TYR A 323 -11.27 -2.34 8.77
CA TYR A 323 -11.92 -2.72 10.01
C TYR A 323 -10.88 -2.86 11.11
N ARG A 324 -11.16 -2.31 12.30
CA ARG A 324 -10.33 -2.51 13.48
C ARG A 324 -10.80 -3.76 14.20
N VAL A 325 -9.85 -4.63 14.57
CA VAL A 325 -10.12 -5.85 15.35
C VAL A 325 -10.41 -5.47 16.79
N VAL A 326 -11.65 -5.68 17.24
CA VAL A 326 -12.10 -5.41 18.61
C VAL A 326 -11.78 -6.57 19.53
N GLN A 327 -12.00 -7.79 19.06
CA GLN A 327 -11.77 -9.03 19.80
C GLN A 327 -11.51 -10.16 18.80
N TYR A 328 -10.78 -11.19 19.22
CA TYR A 328 -10.68 -12.41 18.44
C TYR A 328 -10.48 -13.64 19.32
N THR A 329 -10.84 -14.80 18.79
CA THR A 329 -10.48 -16.12 19.33
C THR A 329 -9.76 -16.87 18.22
N GLU A 330 -8.53 -17.32 18.46
CA GLU A 330 -7.70 -18.03 17.50
C GLU A 330 -7.37 -19.45 18.00
N SER A 331 -7.37 -20.40 17.07
CA SER A 331 -6.85 -21.75 17.26
C SER A 331 -5.74 -21.99 16.23
N THR A 332 -4.49 -21.81 16.65
CA THR A 332 -3.32 -22.01 15.77
C THR A 332 -3.17 -23.46 15.30
N THR A 333 -3.56 -24.42 16.15
CA THR A 333 -3.54 -25.85 15.82
C THR A 333 -4.60 -26.22 14.79
N ALA A 334 -5.78 -25.60 14.84
CA ALA A 334 -6.83 -25.81 13.84
C ALA A 334 -6.69 -24.89 12.62
N GLY A 335 -5.88 -23.84 12.74
CA GLY A 335 -5.71 -22.83 11.71
C GLY A 335 -7.00 -22.05 11.50
N THR A 336 -7.62 -21.59 12.59
CA THR A 336 -8.88 -20.84 12.52
C THR A 336 -8.88 -19.66 13.47
N ALA A 337 -9.62 -18.62 13.10
CA ALA A 337 -9.91 -17.48 13.95
C ALA A 337 -11.35 -17.00 13.77
N SER A 338 -11.94 -16.55 14.88
CA SER A 338 -13.21 -15.82 14.94
C SER A 338 -12.89 -14.40 15.38
N ILE A 339 -13.24 -13.40 14.58
CA ILE A 339 -12.75 -12.01 14.71
C ILE A 339 -13.93 -11.07 14.76
N VAL A 340 -14.05 -10.30 15.84
CA VAL A 340 -15.03 -9.22 15.98
C VAL A 340 -14.38 -7.90 15.54
N VAL A 341 -15.09 -7.14 14.72
CA VAL A 341 -14.62 -5.85 14.17
C VAL A 341 -15.40 -4.65 14.73
N ASP A 342 -14.90 -3.44 14.52
CA ASP A 342 -15.41 -2.18 15.08
C ASP A 342 -16.63 -1.59 14.37
N ARG A 343 -17.05 -2.19 13.25
CA ARG A 343 -18.17 -1.72 12.44
C ARG A 343 -18.72 -2.84 11.58
N ASP A 344 -19.91 -2.60 11.03
CA ASP A 344 -20.56 -3.50 10.11
C ASP A 344 -19.73 -3.78 8.86
N LEU A 345 -19.66 -5.07 8.52
CA LEU A 345 -19.15 -5.52 7.23
C LEU A 345 -20.08 -5.00 6.14
N VAL A 346 -19.52 -4.38 5.11
CA VAL A 346 -20.32 -4.01 3.94
C VAL A 346 -20.86 -5.30 3.31
N PRO A 347 -22.19 -5.43 3.13
CA PRO A 347 -22.77 -6.60 2.52
C PRO A 347 -22.16 -6.83 1.15
N PHE A 348 -21.72 -8.07 0.90
CA PHE A 348 -21.28 -8.47 -0.43
C PHE A 348 -22.50 -8.40 -1.35
N SER A 349 -22.48 -7.49 -2.33
CA SER A 349 -23.53 -7.47 -3.34
C SER A 349 -23.53 -8.82 -4.06
N THR A 350 -24.71 -9.35 -4.34
CA THR A 350 -24.94 -10.72 -4.83
C THR A 350 -24.39 -10.99 -6.24
N GLY A 351 -23.55 -10.12 -6.80
CA GLY A 351 -23.13 -10.15 -8.21
C GLY A 351 -21.66 -10.43 -8.50
N ILE A 352 -20.70 -10.12 -7.61
CA ILE A 352 -19.27 -10.03 -8.03
C ILE A 352 -18.33 -11.01 -7.30
N SER A 353 -18.62 -11.43 -6.07
CA SER A 353 -17.96 -12.56 -5.37
C SER A 353 -18.54 -12.57 -3.96
N THR A 354 -19.15 -13.67 -3.53
CA THR A 354 -19.73 -13.76 -2.18
C THR A 354 -18.68 -13.98 -1.09
N THR A 355 -17.43 -14.27 -1.47
CA THR A 355 -16.36 -14.52 -0.53
C THR A 355 -15.59 -13.21 -0.26
N PRO A 356 -15.58 -12.69 0.99
CA PRO A 356 -14.66 -11.63 1.39
C PRO A 356 -13.21 -12.00 1.07
N ARG A 357 -12.45 -10.98 0.67
CA ARG A 357 -11.01 -11.09 0.49
C ARG A 357 -10.34 -10.18 1.51
N LEU A 358 -9.67 -10.78 2.48
CA LEU A 358 -9.13 -10.03 3.62
C LEU A 358 -7.61 -10.00 3.58
N VAL A 359 -7.02 -8.87 3.95
CA VAL A 359 -5.58 -8.74 4.22
C VAL A 359 -5.38 -8.30 5.66
N PHE A 360 -4.54 -9.04 6.38
CA PHE A 360 -4.21 -8.78 7.79
C PHE A 360 -2.89 -8.03 7.89
N TYR A 361 -2.96 -6.69 7.83
CA TYR A 361 -1.77 -5.87 7.80
C TYR A 361 -1.08 -5.78 9.17
N ARG A 362 0.25 -5.90 9.15
CA ARG A 362 1.12 -5.57 10.29
C ARG A 362 1.36 -4.07 10.36
N GLY A 363 1.65 -3.59 11.58
CA GLY A 363 2.16 -2.24 11.78
C GLY A 363 1.16 -1.11 11.52
N VAL A 364 -0.10 -1.36 11.17
CA VAL A 364 -1.09 -0.27 11.04
C VAL A 364 -1.21 0.48 12.36
N LEU A 365 -0.97 1.80 12.31
CA LEU A 365 -1.10 2.71 13.44
C LEU A 365 -2.53 3.21 13.53
N GLU A 366 -3.05 3.74 12.42
CA GLU A 366 -4.37 4.34 12.34
C GLU A 366 -4.85 4.43 10.89
N VAL A 367 -6.18 4.46 10.72
CA VAL A 367 -6.85 4.68 9.43
C VAL A 367 -7.62 6.00 9.50
N TYR A 368 -7.25 6.95 8.65
CA TYR A 368 -7.83 8.28 8.58
C TYR A 368 -8.76 8.40 7.37
N PRO A 369 -10.09 8.53 7.56
CA PRO A 369 -10.98 8.84 6.45
C PRO A 369 -10.75 10.30 6.00
N LEU A 370 -10.43 10.51 4.72
CA LEU A 370 -10.24 11.85 4.14
C LEU A 370 -11.54 12.52 3.67
N GLY A 371 -12.69 11.96 4.05
CA GLY A 371 -14.01 12.46 3.69
C GLY A 371 -14.51 11.99 2.33
N MET A 372 -15.76 12.36 2.04
CA MET A 372 -16.43 12.06 0.77
C MET A 372 -16.43 13.33 -0.08
N ARG A 373 -15.91 13.25 -1.32
CA ARG A 373 -16.17 14.31 -2.29
C ARG A 373 -17.56 14.09 -2.86
N MET A 374 -18.50 14.97 -2.52
CA MET A 374 -19.77 15.04 -3.26
C MET A 374 -19.45 15.52 -4.67
N THR A 375 -19.90 14.78 -5.68
CA THR A 375 -19.97 15.27 -7.05
C THR A 375 -20.87 16.50 -7.05
N PRO A 376 -20.36 17.68 -7.50
CA PRO A 376 -21.16 18.91 -7.50
C PRO A 376 -22.33 18.86 -8.47
#